data_AF-A0A967JSF3-F1
#
_entry.id   AF-A0A967JSF3-F1
#
_cell.length_a   1.000
_cell.length_b   1.000
_cell.length_c   1.000
_cell.angle_alpha   90.00
_cell.angle_beta   90.00
_cell.angle_gamma   90.00
#
_symmetry.space_group_name_H-M   'P 1'
#
loop_
_entity.id
_entity.type
_entity.pdbx_description
1 polymer ?
#
loop_
_entity_poly.entity_id
_entity_poly.type
_entity_poly.pdbx_seq_one_letter_code
_entity_poly.pdbx_strand_id
1 'polypeptide(L)' 'RRSSEFPLYRIEKRPALARRQGAYAVVSATGHILRRGRELAQVLRVLDKKRLRLVE' A
#
# COMPACT_ATOMS: atom_id res chain seq x y z
N ARG A 1 -21.21 3.86 -5.83
CA ARG A 1 -20.08 3.63 -4.90
C ARG A 1 -19.32 4.94 -4.79
N ARG A 2 -19.58 5.74 -3.74
CA ARG A 2 -19.03 7.10 -3.60
C ARG A 2 -17.52 7.02 -3.34
N SER A 3 -16.71 7.81 -4.03
CA SER A 3 -15.24 7.82 -3.91
C SER A 3 -14.73 8.29 -2.53
N SER A 4 -15.62 8.70 -1.63
CA SER A 4 -15.28 9.41 -0.38
C SER A 4 -15.50 8.60 0.90
N GLU A 5 -16.05 7.38 0.83
CA GLU A 5 -16.37 6.59 2.04
C GLU A 5 -15.27 5.59 2.42
N PHE A 6 -14.45 5.14 1.47
CA PHE A 6 -13.40 4.14 1.72
C PHE A 6 -12.15 4.38 0.87
N PRO A 7 -10.93 4.22 1.43
CA PRO A 7 -9.69 4.38 0.68
C PRO A 7 -9.56 3.31 -0.41
N LEU A 8 -9.23 3.72 -1.63
CA LEU A 8 -9.00 2.82 -2.76
C LEU A 8 -7.78 1.91 -2.54
N TYR A 9 -6.78 2.43 -1.84
CA TYR A 9 -5.55 1.72 -1.47
C TYR A 9 -5.19 2.05 -0.02
N ARG A 10 -4.68 1.06 0.72
CA ARG A 10 -4.11 1.23 2.05
C ARG A 10 -2.65 0.81 2.04
N ILE A 11 -1.81 1.62 2.68
CA ILE A 11 -0.40 1.30 2.90
C ILE A 11 -0.29 0.81 4.33
N GLU A 12 0.16 -0.44 4.51
CA GLU A 12 0.30 -1.04 5.84
C GLU A 12 1.77 -1.30 6.15
N LYS A 13 2.18 -0.93 7.36
CA LYS A 13 3.48 -1.31 7.93
C LYS A 13 3.30 -2.46 8.92
N ARG A 14 3.87 -3.63 8.62
CA ARG A 14 3.87 -4.84 9.46
C ARG A 14 5.31 -5.24 9.84
N PRO A 15 5.89 -4.65 10.90
CA PRO A 15 7.29 -4.89 11.30
C PRO A 15 7.63 -6.36 11.57
N ALA A 16 6.69 -7.13 12.10
CA ALA A 16 6.84 -8.57 12.34
C ALA A 16 7.23 -9.36 11.08
N LEU A 17 6.92 -8.84 9.89
CA LEU A 17 7.17 -9.49 8.61
C LEU A 17 8.40 -8.92 7.88
N ALA A 18 9.11 -7.95 8.48
CA ALA A 18 10.23 -7.23 7.86
C ALA A 18 11.31 -8.18 7.31
N ARG A 19 11.70 -9.19 8.10
CA ARG A 19 12.74 -10.16 7.73
C ARG A 19 12.26 -11.25 6.75
N ARG A 20 10.96 -11.51 6.68
CA ARG A 20 10.39 -12.57 5.82
C ARG A 20 10.03 -12.04 4.44
N GLN A 21 9.04 -11.16 4.39
CA GLN A 21 8.41 -10.71 3.15
C GLN A 21 8.40 -9.18 3.01
N GLY A 22 8.97 -8.46 3.97
CA GLY A 22 9.03 -7.00 3.98
C GLY A 22 7.99 -6.36 4.90
N ALA A 23 8.38 -5.20 5.43
CA ALA A 23 7.61 -4.45 6.42
C ALA A 23 6.45 -3.67 5.78
N TYR A 24 6.48 -3.39 4.48
CA TYR A 24 5.49 -2.53 3.82
C TYR A 24 4.65 -3.32 2.82
N ALA A 25 3.36 -3.03 2.75
CA ALA A 25 2.44 -3.59 1.77
C ALA A 25 1.44 -2.53 1.29
N VAL A 26 1.07 -2.60 0.01
CA VAL A 26 -0.05 -1.85 -0.56
C VAL A 26 -1.20 -2.81 -0.78
N VAL A 27 -2.37 -2.47 -0.24
CA VAL A 27 -3.58 -3.31 -0.25
C VAL A 27 -4.69 -2.55 -0.97
N SER A 28 -5.38 -3.19 -1.91
CA SER A 28 -6.57 -2.64 -2.57
C SER A 28 -7.76 -2.55 -1.61
N ALA A 29 -8.77 -1.78 -1.99
CA ALA A 29 -10.06 -1.75 -1.29
C ALA A 29 -10.74 -3.13 -1.15
N THR A 30 -10.38 -4.11 -2.00
CA THR A 30 -10.89 -5.49 -1.93
C THR A 30 -10.04 -6.41 -1.04
N GLY A 31 -8.99 -5.90 -0.40
CA GLY A 31 -8.08 -6.69 0.43
C GLY A 31 -6.93 -7.36 -0.33
N HIS A 32 -6.82 -7.16 -1.64
CA HIS A 32 -5.75 -7.74 -2.45
C HIS A 32 -4.43 -6.98 -2.24
N ILE A 33 -3.35 -7.69 -1.90
CA ILE A 33 -2.01 -7.12 -1.84
C ILE A 33 -1.49 -6.88 -3.26
N LEU A 34 -1.29 -5.61 -3.62
CA LEU A 34 -0.74 -5.22 -4.92
C LEU A 34 0.78 -5.33 -4.97
N ARG A 35 1.44 -4.96 -3.86
CA ARG A 35 2.89 -5.09 -3.72
C ARG A 35 3.29 -5.16 -2.26
N ARG A 36 4.40 -5.85 -1.99
CA ARG A 36 5.02 -5.97 -0.66
C ARG A 36 6.54 -5.85 -0.77
N GLY A 37 7.19 -5.28 0.25
CA GLY A 37 8.63 -5.10 0.23
C GLY A 37 9.22 -4.52 1.51
N ARG A 38 10.55 -4.48 1.57
CA ARG A 38 11.33 -3.94 2.69
C ARG A 38 11.46 -2.43 2.65
N GLU A 39 11.42 -1.86 1.44
CA GLU A 39 11.62 -0.44 1.19
C GLU A 39 10.29 0.17 0.71
N LEU A 40 9.90 1.31 1.30
CA LEU A 40 8.60 1.92 1.09
C LEU A 40 8.50 2.51 -0.31
N ALA A 41 9.50 3.24 -0.79
CA ALA A 41 9.46 3.88 -2.11
C ALA A 41 9.28 2.85 -3.23
N GLN A 42 9.95 1.69 -3.16
CA GLN A 42 9.79 0.56 -4.07
C GLN A 42 8.36 0.01 -4.08
N VAL A 43 7.74 -0.07 -2.91
CA VAL A 43 6.36 -0.54 -2.76
C VAL A 43 5.37 0.49 -3.31
N LEU A 44 5.64 1.79 -3.12
CA LEU A 44 4.80 2.88 -3.63
C LEU A 44 4.85 3.04 -5.15
N ARG A 45 5.87 2.52 -5.85
CA ARG A 45 5.92 2.56 -7.33
C ARG A 45 4.71 1.94 -8.03
N VAL A 46 3.98 1.04 -7.37
CA VAL A 46 2.74 0.47 -7.92
C VAL A 46 1.65 1.54 -8.09
N LEU A 47 1.78 2.63 -7.34
CA LEU A 47 0.88 3.77 -7.33
C LEU A 47 1.39 4.92 -8.20
N ASP A 48 2.68 4.98 -8.55
CA ASP A 48 3.24 6.05 -9.40
C ASP A 48 2.60 6.15 -10.80
N LYS A 49 2.01 5.06 -11.30
CA LYS A 49 1.22 5.11 -12.55
C LYS A 49 -0.07 5.93 -12.43
N LYS A 50 -0.51 6.26 -11.21
CA LYS A 50 -1.70 7.04 -10.89
C LYS A 50 -1.36 8.05 -9.79
N ARG A 51 -1.02 9.29 -10.14
CA ARG A 51 -0.70 10.38 -9.18
C ARG A 51 -1.57 10.30 -7.90
N LEU A 52 -1.00 9.84 -6.79
CA LEU A 52 -1.69 9.79 -5.51
C LEU A 52 -1.28 10.98 -4.64
N ARG A 53 -2.21 11.43 -3.78
CA ARG A 53 -1.89 12.28 -2.63
C ARG A 53 -1.75 11.39 -1.39
N LEU A 54 -0.70 11.61 -0.62
CA LEU A 54 -0.58 11.07 0.73
C LEU A 54 -1.56 11.83 1.63
N VAL A 55 -2.31 11.12 2.47
CA VAL A 55 -3.17 11.69 3.51
C VAL A 55 -2.66 11.15 4.85
N GLU A 56 -2.59 12.01 5.86
CA GLU A 56 -2.18 11.67 7.23
C GLU A 56 -3.25 10.87 7.99
#